data_AF-A0A8J3IIS9-F1
#
_entry.id   AF-A0A8J3IIS9-F1
#
_cell.length_a   1.000
_cell.length_b   1.000
_cell.length_c   1.000
_cell.angle_alpha   90.00
_cell.angle_beta   90.00
_cell.angle_gamma   90.00
#
_symmetry.space_group_name_H-M   'P 1'
#
loop_
_entity.id
_entity.type
_entity.pdbx_description
1 polymer ?
#
loop_
_entity_poly.entity_id
_entity_poly.type
_entity_poly.pdbx_seq_one_letter_code
_entity_poly.pdbx_strand_id
1 'polypeptide(L)'
;MITHPLQTAVSSQTTAAPLSCSPLKYQRLLRGWSQQDVADELYKRCAAEGKADVAICAKLVGRWERGESKPRPIYCKHLCTLYGLTAADLGLLPGLEVRP
;
A
#
# COMPACT_ATOMS: atom_id res chain seq x y z
N MET A 1 39.15 11.57 19.63
CA MET A 1 38.36 12.43 18.72
C MET A 1 37.70 11.54 17.67
N ILE A 2 36.41 11.25 17.82
CA ILE A 2 35.58 10.65 16.76
C ILE A 2 34.16 11.17 16.97
N THR A 3 33.85 12.21 16.20
CA THR A 3 32.54 12.83 16.08
C THR A 3 31.67 11.91 15.21
N HIS A 4 30.66 11.27 15.79
CA HIS A 4 29.58 10.66 15.01
C HIS A 4 28.39 11.62 15.05
N PRO A 5 27.92 12.13 13.90
CA PRO A 5 26.79 13.04 13.87
C PRO A 5 25.49 12.33 14.28
N LEU A 6 24.71 13.06 15.06
CA LEU A 6 23.32 12.84 15.43
C LEU A 6 22.47 12.60 14.16
N GLN A 7 22.02 11.36 13.95
CA GLN A 7 20.99 11.07 12.95
C GLN A 7 19.64 11.48 13.53
N THR A 8 19.23 12.71 13.25
CA THR A 8 17.87 13.20 13.51
C THR A 8 16.92 12.43 12.60
N ALA A 9 16.31 11.35 13.09
CA ALA A 9 15.13 10.77 12.47
C ALA A 9 13.97 11.73 12.74
N VAL A 10 13.78 12.69 11.84
CA VAL A 10 12.56 13.51 11.82
C VAL A 10 11.46 12.59 11.31
N SER A 11 10.83 11.85 12.23
CA SER A 11 9.55 11.21 11.98
C SER A 11 8.53 12.32 11.77
N SER A 12 8.38 12.75 10.52
CA SER A 12 7.27 13.58 10.07
C SER A 12 5.99 12.74 10.16
N GLN A 13 5.50 12.56 11.37
CA GLN A 13 4.12 12.15 11.61
C GLN A 13 3.26 13.34 11.23
N THR A 14 2.91 13.41 9.95
CA THR A 14 1.86 14.30 9.47
C THR A 14 0.56 13.84 10.12
N THR A 15 0.18 14.51 11.20
CA THR A 15 -1.14 14.42 11.81
C THR A 15 -2.15 15.04 10.85
N ALA A 16 -2.65 14.26 9.90
CA ALA A 16 -3.87 14.58 9.18
C ALA A 16 -5.04 13.88 9.90
N ALA A 17 -6.08 14.65 10.22
CA ALA A 17 -7.37 14.18 10.73
C ALA A 17 -7.84 12.89 10.00
N PRO A 18 -8.63 12.01 10.63
CA PRO A 18 -9.00 10.72 10.03
C PRO A 18 -9.85 10.96 8.78
N LEU A 19 -9.19 11.03 7.63
CA LEU A 19 -9.84 10.95 6.34
C LEU A 19 -10.40 9.53 6.29
N SER A 20 -11.72 9.39 6.20
CA SER A 20 -12.48 8.14 6.24
C SER A 20 -12.18 7.17 5.08
N CYS A 21 -11.07 7.34 4.39
CA CYS A 21 -10.59 6.52 3.31
C CYS A 21 -9.43 5.64 3.82
N SER A 22 -9.43 4.36 3.44
CA SER A 22 -8.34 3.45 3.79
C SER A 22 -6.97 3.96 3.34
N PRO A 23 -5.87 3.56 4.02
CA PRO A 23 -4.53 3.99 3.64
C PRO A 23 -4.17 3.65 2.18
N LEU A 24 -4.63 2.50 1.68
CA LEU A 24 -4.49 2.13 0.28
C LEU A 24 -5.16 3.14 -0.67
N LYS A 25 -6.41 3.54 -0.37
CA LYS A 25 -7.14 4.55 -1.14
C LYS A 25 -6.45 5.90 -1.08
N TYR A 26 -5.95 6.29 0.09
CA TYR A 26 -5.20 7.52 0.26
C TYR A 26 -3.96 7.58 -0.64
N GLN A 27 -3.14 6.53 -0.65
CA GLN A 27 -1.94 6.44 -1.49
C GLN A 27 -2.25 6.50 -2.99
N ARG A 28 -3.34 5.85 -3.42
CA ARG A 28 -3.80 5.96 -4.80
C ARG A 28 -4.19 7.40 -5.16
N LEU A 29 -4.98 8.06 -4.31
CA LEU A 29 -5.45 9.43 -4.56
C LEU A 29 -4.29 10.44 -4.54
N LEU A 30 -3.29 10.26 -3.68
CA LEU A 30 -2.07 11.08 -3.67
C LEU A 30 -1.33 11.09 -5.01
N ARG A 31 -1.43 10.01 -5.78
CA ARG A 31 -0.81 9.87 -7.11
C ARG A 31 -1.72 10.29 -8.26
N GLY A 32 -2.94 10.74 -7.97
CA GLY A 32 -3.95 11.04 -9.00
C GLY A 32 -4.45 9.81 -9.75
N TRP A 33 -4.35 8.61 -9.15
CA TRP A 33 -4.67 7.35 -9.82
C TRP A 33 -6.13 6.93 -9.61
N SER A 34 -6.69 6.30 -10.65
CA SER A 34 -7.93 5.52 -10.59
C SER A 34 -7.67 4.11 -10.04
N GLN A 35 -8.74 3.40 -9.66
CA GLN A 35 -8.62 1.99 -9.26
C GLN A 35 -8.12 1.11 -10.42
N GLN A 36 -8.39 1.50 -11.67
CA GLN A 36 -7.90 0.82 -12.86
C GLN A 36 -6.39 1.00 -13.03
N ASP A 37 -5.86 2.20 -12.79
CA ASP A 37 -4.41 2.45 -12.85
C ASP A 37 -3.64 1.55 -11.88
N VAL A 38 -4.17 1.34 -10.66
CA VAL A 38 -3.58 0.39 -9.70
C VAL A 38 -3.63 -1.04 -10.23
N ALA A 39 -4.77 -1.46 -10.81
CA ALA A 39 -4.91 -2.80 -11.37
C ALA A 39 -3.93 -3.03 -12.53
N ASP A 40 -3.76 -2.05 -13.41
CA ASP A 40 -2.86 -2.12 -14.56
C ASP A 40 -1.40 -2.18 -14.11
N GLU A 41 -1.00 -1.38 -13.12
CA GLU A 41 0.36 -1.42 -12.56
C GLU A 41 0.65 -2.74 -11.85
N LEU A 42 -0.33 -3.29 -11.12
CA LEU A 42 -0.18 -4.62 -10.53
C LEU A 42 -0.08 -5.71 -11.59
N TYR A 43 -0.89 -5.64 -12.65
CA TYR A 43 -0.82 -6.58 -13.76
C TYR A 43 0.55 -6.55 -14.43
N LYS A 44 1.06 -5.37 -14.80
CA LYS A 44 2.40 -5.20 -15.40
C LYS A 44 3.50 -5.82 -14.53
N ARG A 45 3.45 -5.59 -13.22
CA ARG A 45 4.44 -6.13 -12.27
C ARG A 45 4.36 -7.65 -12.14
N CYS A 46 3.16 -8.22 -12.11
CA CYS A 46 2.99 -9.67 -12.07
C CYS A 46 3.44 -10.31 -13.39
N ALA A 47 3.08 -9.71 -14.53
CA ALA A 47 3.50 -10.16 -15.85
C ALA A 47 5.02 -10.14 -16.00
N ALA A 48 5.69 -9.11 -15.48
CA ALA A 48 7.16 -9.02 -15.45
C ALA A 48 7.82 -10.15 -14.62
N GLU A 49 7.13 -10.72 -13.63
CA GLU A 49 7.57 -11.91 -12.89
C GLU A 49 7.17 -13.24 -13.57
N GLY A 50 6.70 -13.20 -14.82
CA GLY A 50 6.22 -14.39 -15.55
C GLY A 50 4.84 -14.89 -15.12
N LYS A 51 4.11 -14.10 -14.32
CA LYS A 51 2.77 -14.45 -13.80
C LYS A 51 1.71 -13.67 -14.56
N ALA A 52 1.51 -14.00 -15.83
CA ALA A 52 0.53 -13.32 -16.69
C ALA A 52 -0.94 -13.69 -16.37
N ASP A 53 -1.18 -14.82 -15.69
CA ASP A 53 -2.52 -15.32 -15.35
C ASP A 53 -3.11 -14.68 -14.07
N VAL A 54 -2.82 -13.39 -13.82
CA VAL A 54 -3.40 -12.69 -12.68
C VAL A 54 -4.68 -11.95 -13.09
N ALA A 55 -5.82 -12.43 -12.59
CA ALA A 55 -7.12 -11.78 -12.75
C ALA A 55 -7.29 -10.57 -11.80
N ILE A 56 -6.45 -9.54 -11.94
CA ILE A 56 -6.57 -8.28 -11.21
C ILE A 56 -7.42 -7.26 -11.99
N CYS A 57 -8.31 -6.55 -11.30
CA CYS A 57 -9.16 -5.52 -11.92
C CYS A 57 -9.53 -4.42 -10.91
N ALA A 58 -10.01 -3.27 -11.40
CA ALA A 58 -10.42 -2.13 -10.57
C ALA A 58 -11.43 -2.50 -9.47
N LYS A 59 -12.38 -3.41 -9.77
CA LYS A 59 -13.37 -3.88 -8.79
C LYS A 59 -12.71 -4.55 -7.59
N LEU A 60 -11.67 -5.34 -7.83
CA LEU A 60 -10.93 -6.03 -6.76
C LEU A 60 -10.16 -5.03 -5.90
N VAL A 61 -9.53 -4.03 -6.51
CA VAL A 61 -8.88 -2.91 -5.79
C VAL A 61 -9.90 -2.19 -4.90
N GLY A 62 -11.09 -1.88 -5.43
CA GLY A 62 -12.15 -1.23 -4.64
C GLY A 62 -12.61 -2.05 -3.44
N ARG A 63 -12.65 -3.38 -3.52
CA ARG A 63 -12.95 -4.26 -2.38
C ARG A 63 -11.89 -4.13 -1.29
N TRP A 64 -10.61 -4.10 -1.67
CA TRP A 64 -9.50 -3.91 -0.73
C TRP A 64 -9.56 -2.55 -0.05
N GLU A 65 -9.85 -1.50 -0.81
CA GLU A 65 -9.98 -0.14 -0.27
C GLU A 65 -11.11 0.02 0.74
N ARG A 66 -12.17 -0.79 0.63
CA ARG A 66 -13.30 -0.81 1.58
C ARG A 66 -13.14 -1.84 2.69
N GLY A 67 -12.08 -2.65 2.66
CA GLY A 67 -11.88 -3.75 3.61
C GLY A 67 -12.82 -4.95 3.40
N GLU A 68 -13.56 -5.02 2.29
CA GLU A 68 -14.47 -6.13 1.97
C GLU A 68 -13.72 -7.44 1.69
N SER A 69 -12.49 -7.35 1.21
CA SER A 69 -11.60 -8.50 1.03
C SER A 69 -10.15 -8.11 1.20
N LYS A 70 -9.28 -9.11 1.38
CA LYS A 70 -7.83 -8.90 1.46
C LYS A 70 -7.14 -9.25 0.14
N PRO A 71 -6.11 -8.48 -0.26
CA PRO A 71 -5.25 -8.90 -1.35
C PRO A 71 -4.54 -10.21 -1.00
N ARG A 72 -4.37 -11.08 -1.99
CA ARG A 72 -3.53 -12.28 -1.88
C ARG A 72 -2.06 -11.85 -1.65
N PRO A 73 -1.20 -12.70 -1.05
CA PRO A 73 0.19 -12.36 -0.76
C PRO A 73 0.99 -11.81 -1.95
N ILE A 74 0.73 -12.32 -3.16
CA ILE A 74 1.34 -11.81 -4.40
C ILE A 74 1.01 -10.33 -4.64
N TYR A 75 -0.26 -9.94 -4.46
CA TYR A 75 -0.67 -8.55 -4.63
C TYR A 75 -0.17 -7.68 -3.48
N CYS A 76 -0.12 -8.20 -2.24
CA CYS A 76 0.46 -7.47 -1.11
C CYS A 76 1.93 -7.10 -1.38
N LYS A 77 2.73 -8.06 -1.84
CA LYS A 77 4.14 -7.82 -2.23
C LYS A 77 4.23 -6.67 -3.23
N HIS A 78 3.48 -6.76 -4.32
CA HIS A 78 3.54 -5.75 -5.38
C HIS A 78 2.97 -4.40 -4.97
N LEU A 79 1.93 -4.34 -4.13
CA LEU A 79 1.40 -3.11 -3.55
C LEU A 79 2.44 -2.42 -2.67
N CYS A 80 3.14 -3.17 -1.82
CA CYS A 80 4.23 -2.64 -0.99
C CYS A 80 5.33 -2.03 -1.87
N THR A 81 5.76 -2.74 -2.91
CA THR A 81 6.76 -2.23 -3.85
C THR A 81 6.26 -1.06 -4.70
N LEU A 82 4.98 -1.04 -5.07
CA LEU A 82 4.36 0.01 -5.87
C LEU A 82 4.32 1.34 -5.11
N TYR A 83 3.96 1.28 -3.82
CA TYR A 83 3.83 2.46 -2.97
C TYR A 83 5.09 2.82 -2.17
N GLY A 84 6.05 1.90 -2.05
CA GLY A 84 7.23 2.09 -1.19
C GLY A 84 6.86 2.06 0.30
N LEU A 85 5.83 1.31 0.66
CA LEU A 85 5.25 1.25 2.00
C LEU A 85 5.09 -0.19 2.46
N THR A 86 5.01 -0.41 3.77
CA THR A 86 4.76 -1.75 4.31
C THR A 86 3.28 -2.13 4.16
N ALA A 87 2.97 -3.42 4.31
CA ALA A 87 1.58 -3.89 4.34
C ALA A 87 0.78 -3.29 5.52
N ALA A 88 1.47 -2.95 6.62
CA ALA A 88 0.86 -2.28 7.77
C ALA A 88 0.47 -0.84 7.43
N ASP A 89 1.40 -0.08 6.84
CA ASP A 89 1.16 1.31 6.41
C ASP A 89 0.05 1.42 5.35
N LEU A 90 -0.10 0.38 4.51
CA LEU A 90 -1.17 0.29 3.51
C LEU A 90 -2.51 -0.21 4.08
N GLY A 91 -2.58 -0.56 5.36
CA GLY A 91 -3.79 -1.09 6.00
C GLY A 91 -4.21 -2.48 5.48
N LEU A 92 -3.24 -3.29 5.01
CA LEU A 92 -3.49 -4.62 4.43
C LEU A 92 -3.37 -5.77 5.44
N LEU A 93 -2.76 -5.51 6.60
CA LEU A 93 -2.70 -6.49 7.68
C LEU A 93 -4.06 -6.55 8.41
N PRO A 94 -4.48 -7.73 8.92
CA PRO A 94 -5.48 -7.74 9.99
C PRO A 94 -5.02 -6.77 11.08
N GLY A 95 -5.96 -6.08 11.73
CA GLY A 95 -5.65 -5.25 12.88
C GLY A 95 -4.84 -6.05 13.88
N LEU A 96 -3.50 -5.93 13.79
CA LEU A 96 -2.63 -6.18 14.91
C LEU A 96 -3.02 -5.03 15.83
N GLU A 97 -3.97 -5.28 16.72
CA GLU A 97 -4.07 -4.49 17.91
C GLU A 97 -2.73 -4.68 18.62
N VAL A 98 -1.80 -3.76 18.35
CA VAL A 98 -0.60 -3.59 19.16
C VAL A 98 -1.15 -3.05 20.48
N ARG A 99 -1.55 -3.98 21.35
CA ARG A 99 -1.95 -3.64 22.71
C ARG A 99 -0.68 -3.10 23.39
N PRO A 100 -0.74 -1.89 23.98
CA PRO A 100 0.41 -1.24 24.60
C PRO A 100 1.02 -2.06 25.73
#